data_AF-A0A2V3ZKZ4-F1
#
_entry.id   AF-A0A2V3ZKZ4-F1
#
_cell.length_a   1.000
_cell.length_b   1.000
_cell.length_c   1.000
_cell.angle_alpha   90.00
_cell.angle_beta   90.00
_cell.angle_gamma   90.00
#
_symmetry.space_group_name_H-M   'P 1'
#
loop_
_entity.id
_entity.type
_entity.pdbx_description
1 polymer ?
#
loop_
_entity_poly.entity_id
_entity_poly.type
_entity_poly.pdbx_seq_one_letter_code
_entity_poly.pdbx_strand_id
1 'polypeptide(L)'
;MAKKANKQNVDKVVKKVNKEFDRTSSRIEKLIDEALKQFDGVQNQIQEPVRKLLKELDELRDREMKRFSEEYERRLGEFHELQNSVMDRLGISSKEAKKAGKKPAKSAQKKSASTKTTAKKAAKPKSGATADSPASATKATPKKASAAAKKSAAPKPKDKSDLTQIKGIGPATAKKMNEAGITSVDQIANPSAEDQEKLQAFSSVKGFSTFSDEAKKVI
;
A
#
# COMPACT_ATOMS: atom_id res chain seq x y z
N MET A 1 2.51 50.44 -61.45
CA MET A 1 3.68 50.09 -60.59
C MET A 1 3.29 49.70 -59.14
N ALA A 2 2.24 50.26 -58.53
CA ALA A 2 1.90 50.04 -57.11
C ALA A 2 1.51 48.59 -56.69
N LYS A 3 0.80 47.82 -57.55
CA LYS A 3 0.40 46.44 -57.24
C LYS A 3 1.58 45.47 -57.07
N LYS A 4 2.70 45.71 -57.76
CA LYS A 4 3.89 44.83 -57.73
C LYS A 4 4.68 45.01 -56.43
N ALA A 5 4.78 46.24 -55.93
CA ALA A 5 5.40 46.55 -54.63
C ALA A 5 4.62 45.94 -53.45
N ASN A 6 3.28 45.98 -53.51
CA ASN A 6 2.45 45.43 -52.44
C ASN A 6 2.57 43.89 -52.34
N LYS A 7 2.62 43.21 -53.50
CA LYS A 7 2.85 41.75 -53.57
C LYS A 7 4.20 41.34 -52.97
N GLN A 8 5.24 42.13 -53.23
CA GLN A 8 6.59 41.91 -52.70
C GLN A 8 6.69 42.12 -51.18
N ASN A 9 5.85 42.97 -50.60
CA ASN A 9 5.74 43.14 -49.15
C ASN A 9 5.01 41.97 -48.49
N VAL A 10 3.93 41.48 -49.11
CA VAL A 10 3.21 40.28 -48.64
C VAL A 10 4.12 39.06 -48.64
N ASP A 11 4.91 38.84 -49.70
CA ASP A 11 5.89 37.74 -49.76
C ASP A 11 6.92 37.81 -48.61
N LYS A 12 7.39 39.02 -48.27
CA LYS A 12 8.32 39.23 -47.14
C LYS A 12 7.67 38.91 -45.79
N VAL A 13 6.39 39.25 -45.61
CA VAL A 13 5.63 38.95 -44.40
C VAL A 13 5.43 37.44 -44.27
N VAL A 14 5.01 36.78 -45.35
CA VAL A 14 4.85 35.30 -45.37
C VAL A 14 6.17 34.62 -45.06
N LYS A 15 7.28 35.06 -45.64
CA LYS A 15 8.61 34.49 -45.35
C LYS A 15 9.03 34.66 -43.88
N LYS A 16 8.72 35.82 -43.27
CA LYS A 16 8.99 36.06 -41.84
C LYS A 16 8.11 35.16 -40.96
N VAL A 17 6.82 35.06 -41.26
CA VAL A 17 5.88 34.21 -40.52
C VAL A 17 6.31 32.75 -40.60
N ASN A 18 6.68 32.26 -41.78
CA ASN A 18 7.15 30.89 -41.96
C ASN A 18 8.43 30.64 -41.15
N LYS A 19 9.36 31.59 -41.16
CA LYS A 19 10.61 31.51 -40.40
C LYS A 19 10.39 31.50 -38.89
N GLU A 20 9.43 32.30 -38.39
CA GLU A 20 9.06 32.28 -36.97
C GLU A 20 8.30 31.00 -36.61
N PHE A 21 7.48 30.45 -37.53
CA PHE A 21 6.87 29.13 -37.38
C PHE A 21 7.90 28.02 -37.28
N ASP A 22 8.87 27.97 -38.19
CA ASP A 22 9.95 26.98 -38.17
C ASP A 22 10.77 27.08 -36.89
N ARG A 23 11.12 28.30 -36.45
CA ARG A 23 11.81 28.52 -35.17
C ARG A 23 11.01 28.05 -33.97
N THR A 24 9.70 28.32 -33.98
CA THR A 24 8.81 27.91 -32.89
C THR A 24 8.65 26.39 -32.88
N SER A 25 8.51 25.76 -34.06
CA SER A 25 8.45 24.30 -34.22
C SER A 25 9.73 23.63 -33.72
N SER A 26 10.91 24.11 -34.14
CA SER A 26 12.19 23.56 -33.64
C SER A 26 12.38 23.77 -32.14
N ARG A 27 11.79 24.82 -31.55
CA ARG A 27 11.83 25.03 -30.10
C ARG A 27 10.90 24.07 -29.36
N ILE A 28 9.73 23.79 -29.93
CA ILE A 28 8.79 22.79 -29.42
C ILE A 28 9.39 21.39 -29.52
N GLU A 29 9.99 21.02 -30.65
CA GLU A 29 10.66 19.73 -30.82
C GLU A 29 11.77 19.52 -29.78
N LYS A 30 12.62 20.54 -29.55
CA LYS A 30 13.65 20.47 -28.51
C LYS A 30 13.08 20.28 -27.10
N LEU A 31 11.98 20.97 -26.79
CA LEU A 31 11.28 20.81 -25.51
C LEU A 31 10.69 19.40 -25.36
N ILE A 32 10.16 18.84 -26.45
CA ILE A 32 9.63 17.46 -26.47
C ILE A 32 10.77 16.46 -26.28
N ASP A 33 11.89 16.62 -26.99
CA ASP A 33 13.05 15.74 -26.85
C ASP A 33 13.64 15.78 -25.43
N GLU A 34 13.73 16.98 -24.84
CA GLU A 34 14.20 17.14 -23.47
C GLU A 34 13.22 16.51 -22.47
N ALA A 35 11.91 16.67 -22.68
CA ALA A 35 10.88 16.03 -21.86
C ALA A 35 10.89 14.50 -21.98
N LEU A 36 11.07 13.95 -23.18
CA LEU A 36 11.21 12.50 -23.40
C LEU A 36 12.46 11.96 -22.69
N LYS A 37 13.57 12.68 -22.77
CA LYS A 37 14.81 12.30 -22.10
C LYS A 37 14.70 12.36 -20.58
N GLN A 38 13.97 13.35 -20.05
CA GLN A 38 13.64 13.41 -18.62
C GLN A 38 12.71 12.27 -18.21
N PHE A 39 11.73 11.93 -19.04
CA PHE A 39 10.84 10.80 -18.80
C PHE A 39 11.60 9.48 -18.74
N ASP A 40 12.53 9.23 -19.66
CA ASP A 40 13.39 8.05 -19.63
C ASP A 40 14.28 8.00 -18.37
N GLY A 41 14.83 9.15 -17.97
CA GLY A 41 15.60 9.27 -16.72
C GLY A 41 14.77 8.92 -15.49
N VAL A 42 13.56 9.45 -15.40
CA VAL A 42 12.59 9.14 -14.33
C VAL A 42 12.15 7.68 -14.38
N GLN A 43 11.89 7.14 -15.57
CA GLN A 43 11.51 5.75 -15.75
C GLN A 43 12.61 4.82 -15.23
N ASN A 44 13.87 5.09 -15.54
CA ASN A 44 14.99 4.30 -15.02
C ASN A 44 15.15 4.46 -13.50
N GLN A 45 14.97 5.68 -12.98
CA GLN A 45 15.03 5.95 -11.55
C GLN A 45 13.88 5.30 -10.76
N ILE A 46 12.74 5.02 -11.40
CA ILE A 46 11.60 4.30 -10.81
C ILE A 46 11.75 2.79 -10.99
N GLN A 47 12.20 2.33 -12.15
CA GLN A 47 12.31 0.90 -12.46
C GLN A 47 13.33 0.19 -11.58
N GLU A 48 14.45 0.82 -11.25
CA GLU A 48 15.48 0.27 -10.34
C GLU A 48 14.89 -0.04 -8.93
N PRO A 49 14.29 0.92 -8.20
CA PRO A 49 13.62 0.66 -6.93
C PRO A 49 12.49 -0.35 -7.03
N VAL A 50 11.67 -0.27 -8.08
CA VAL A 50 10.55 -1.21 -8.26
C VAL A 50 11.07 -2.62 -8.48
N ARG A 51 12.09 -2.82 -9.31
CA ARG A 51 12.74 -4.13 -9.49
C ARG A 51 13.37 -4.65 -8.20
N LYS A 52 13.99 -3.77 -7.42
CA LYS A 52 14.56 -4.12 -6.12
C LYS A 52 13.47 -4.56 -5.13
N LEU A 53 12.37 -3.82 -5.03
CA LEU A 53 11.22 -4.16 -4.21
C LEU A 53 10.57 -5.49 -4.65
N LEU A 54 10.46 -5.74 -5.95
CA LEU A 54 9.97 -7.03 -6.46
C LEU A 54 10.90 -8.17 -6.03
N LYS A 55 12.22 -7.99 -6.12
CA LYS A 55 13.20 -8.98 -5.66
C LYS A 55 13.10 -9.24 -4.16
N GLU A 56 13.03 -8.19 -3.36
CA GLU A 56 12.88 -8.32 -1.90
C GLU A 56 11.56 -9.00 -1.53
N LEU A 57 10.49 -8.73 -2.28
CA LEU A 57 9.19 -9.38 -2.10
C LEU A 57 9.22 -10.86 -2.51
N ASP A 58 9.87 -11.20 -3.63
CA ASP A 58 10.04 -12.58 -4.06
C ASP A 58 10.91 -13.36 -3.06
N GLU A 59 12.01 -12.78 -2.56
CA GLU A 59 12.84 -13.40 -1.52
C GLU A 59 12.07 -13.61 -0.20
N LEU A 60 11.25 -12.63 0.19
CA LEU A 60 10.41 -12.75 1.38
C LEU A 60 9.37 -13.85 1.19
N ARG A 61 8.69 -13.87 0.04
CA ARG A 61 7.73 -14.91 -0.32
C ARG A 61 8.39 -16.29 -0.33
N ASP A 62 9.57 -16.45 -0.90
CA ASP A 62 10.26 -17.74 -0.93
C ASP A 62 10.65 -18.20 0.47
N ARG A 63 11.11 -17.27 1.32
CA ARG A 63 11.42 -17.56 2.72
C ARG A 63 10.18 -17.97 3.51
N GLU A 64 9.06 -17.28 3.30
CA GLU A 64 7.78 -17.61 3.92
C GLU A 64 7.21 -18.92 3.40
N MET A 65 7.27 -19.16 2.09
CA MET A 65 6.86 -20.43 1.48
C MET A 65 7.69 -21.59 2.01
N LYS A 66 9.00 -21.40 2.22
CA LYS A 66 9.86 -22.42 2.80
C LYS A 66 9.53 -22.70 4.26
N ARG A 67 9.40 -21.65 5.09
CA ARG A 67 8.99 -21.77 6.49
C ARG A 67 7.62 -22.42 6.62
N PHE A 68 6.66 -22.00 5.79
CA PHE A 68 5.33 -22.59 5.76
C PHE A 68 5.39 -24.06 5.35
N SER A 69 6.22 -24.41 4.36
CA SER A 69 6.39 -25.80 3.95
C SER A 69 7.00 -26.65 5.07
N GLU A 70 8.03 -26.13 5.76
CA GLU A 70 8.65 -26.78 6.91
C GLU A 70 7.68 -26.95 8.09
N GLU A 71 6.91 -25.90 8.42
CA GLU A 71 5.88 -25.98 9.45
C GLU A 71 4.72 -26.90 9.06
N TYR A 72 4.32 -26.91 7.78
CA TYR A 72 3.28 -27.79 7.27
C TYR A 72 3.71 -29.26 7.33
N GLU A 73 4.94 -29.57 6.92
CA GLU A 73 5.50 -30.92 7.00
C GLU A 73 5.68 -31.36 8.46
N ARG A 74 6.16 -30.47 9.34
CA ARG A 74 6.23 -30.72 10.77
C ARG A 74 4.85 -30.99 11.37
N ARG A 75 3.85 -30.16 11.03
CA ARG A 75 2.47 -30.31 11.51
C ARG A 75 1.82 -31.58 10.98
N LEU A 76 2.12 -31.97 9.74
CA LEU A 76 1.71 -33.26 9.20
C LEU A 76 2.36 -34.40 9.97
N GLY A 77 3.66 -34.32 10.28
CA GLY A 77 4.35 -35.30 11.11
C GLY A 77 3.69 -35.47 12.49
N GLU A 78 3.47 -34.35 13.18
CA GLU A 78 2.76 -34.31 14.48
C GLU A 78 1.34 -34.90 14.38
N PHE A 79 0.63 -34.64 13.28
CA PHE A 79 -0.69 -35.20 13.03
C PHE A 79 -0.65 -36.73 12.84
N HIS A 80 0.29 -37.24 12.05
CA HIS A 80 0.45 -38.69 11.86
C HIS A 80 0.85 -39.38 13.17
N GLU A 81 1.68 -38.73 13.99
CA GLU A 81 2.08 -39.24 15.29
C GLU A 81 0.90 -39.25 16.28
N LEU A 82 0.07 -38.21 16.28
CA LEU A 82 -1.18 -38.18 17.04
C LEU A 82 -2.15 -39.27 16.55
N GLN A 83 -2.28 -39.46 15.24
CA GLN A 83 -3.10 -40.52 14.66
C GLN A 83 -2.61 -41.90 15.10
N ASN A 84 -1.31 -42.15 15.07
CA ASN A 84 -0.72 -43.41 15.53
C ASN A 84 -0.93 -43.61 17.03
N SER A 85 -0.73 -42.57 17.84
CA SER A 85 -0.99 -42.60 19.28
C SER A 85 -2.46 -42.91 19.59
N VAL A 86 -3.39 -42.30 18.85
CA VAL A 86 -4.84 -42.60 18.96
C VAL A 86 -5.13 -44.04 18.53
N MET A 87 -4.51 -44.53 17.45
CA MET A 87 -4.66 -45.92 16.97
C MET A 87 -4.08 -46.94 17.95
N ASP A 88 -2.94 -46.67 18.58
CA ASP A 88 -2.33 -47.49 19.62
C ASP A 88 -3.22 -47.53 20.87
N ARG A 89 -3.76 -46.37 21.28
CA ARG A 89 -4.66 -46.24 22.42
C ARG A 89 -6.02 -46.89 22.20
N LEU A 90 -6.50 -46.90 20.95
CA LEU A 90 -7.69 -47.64 20.52
C LEU A 90 -7.40 -49.14 20.29
N GLY A 91 -6.15 -49.59 20.44
CA GLY A 91 -5.77 -51.00 20.31
C GLY A 91 -5.86 -51.57 18.88
N ILE A 92 -5.94 -50.70 17.87
CA ILE A 92 -6.13 -51.10 16.46
C ILE A 92 -4.78 -51.50 15.82
N SER A 93 -3.69 -50.85 16.23
CA SER A 93 -2.33 -51.05 15.70
C SER A 93 -1.78 -52.48 15.91
N SER A 94 -2.17 -53.16 16.98
CA SER A 94 -1.72 -54.55 17.26
C SER A 94 -2.34 -55.60 16.34
N LYS A 95 -3.41 -55.27 15.59
CA LYS A 95 -4.12 -56.25 14.73
C LYS A 95 -3.67 -56.23 13.27
N GLU A 96 -3.12 -55.14 12.75
CA GLU A 96 -2.61 -55.09 11.35
C GLU A 96 -1.13 -55.47 11.20
N ALA A 97 -0.29 -55.24 12.21
CA ALA A 97 1.11 -55.68 12.17
C ALA A 97 1.27 -57.22 12.12
N LYS A 98 0.26 -58.00 12.53
CA LYS A 98 0.24 -59.47 12.39
C LYS A 98 -0.30 -59.99 11.05
N LYS A 99 -0.72 -59.14 10.11
CA LYS A 99 -1.25 -59.58 8.81
C LYS A 99 -0.45 -59.14 7.58
N ALA A 100 0.67 -58.44 7.74
CA ALA A 100 1.51 -57.96 6.64
C ALA A 100 2.83 -58.75 6.46
N GLY A 101 2.92 -59.97 6.99
CA GLY A 101 4.04 -60.89 6.77
C GLY A 101 3.88 -61.79 5.54
N LYS A 102 3.78 -61.23 4.33
CA LYS A 102 4.09 -61.90 3.04
C LYS A 102 4.19 -60.85 1.91
N LYS A 103 5.43 -60.49 1.55
CA LYS A 103 5.83 -59.77 0.32
C LYS A 103 5.67 -60.70 -0.91
N PRO A 104 5.83 -60.25 -2.18
CA PRO A 104 5.94 -58.88 -2.73
C PRO A 104 5.12 -58.65 -4.05
N ALA A 105 5.24 -57.42 -4.58
CA ALA A 105 5.25 -57.04 -6.01
C ALA A 105 4.04 -56.30 -6.63
N LYS A 106 4.41 -55.19 -7.30
CA LYS A 106 3.84 -54.62 -8.54
C LYS A 106 2.76 -53.54 -8.43
N SER A 107 3.22 -52.27 -8.45
CA SER A 107 2.84 -51.17 -9.37
C SER A 107 3.28 -49.85 -8.71
N ALA A 108 4.36 -49.18 -9.13
CA ALA A 108 4.52 -48.45 -10.39
C ALA A 108 3.36 -47.49 -10.68
N GLN A 109 3.53 -46.25 -10.21
CA GLN A 109 3.49 -45.02 -11.01
C GLN A 109 2.17 -44.68 -11.74
N LYS A 110 1.72 -43.42 -11.53
CA LYS A 110 1.31 -42.42 -12.53
C LYS A 110 -0.08 -41.79 -12.32
N LYS A 111 -0.09 -40.46 -12.55
CA LYS A 111 -1.18 -39.49 -12.78
C LYS A 111 -1.66 -38.76 -11.51
N SER A 112 -1.39 -37.47 -11.29
CA SER A 112 -1.37 -36.25 -12.14
C SER A 112 -2.69 -35.97 -12.85
N ALA A 113 -3.21 -34.75 -12.64
CA ALA A 113 -4.35 -34.07 -13.29
C ALA A 113 -5.73 -34.44 -12.72
N SER A 114 -6.75 -33.58 -12.64
CA SER A 114 -6.96 -32.13 -12.79
C SER A 114 -8.48 -31.95 -12.83
N THR A 115 -9.05 -30.97 -12.12
CA THR A 115 -10.40 -30.41 -12.36
C THR A 115 -10.49 -29.19 -11.44
N LYS A 116 -10.36 -27.91 -11.85
CA LYS A 116 -11.00 -27.11 -12.90
C LYS A 116 -12.46 -27.47 -13.21
N THR A 117 -13.35 -26.70 -12.57
CA THR A 117 -14.69 -26.31 -13.06
C THR A 117 -14.90 -24.84 -12.64
N THR A 118 -14.70 -23.86 -13.53
CA THR A 118 -15.77 -23.12 -14.26
C THR A 118 -16.74 -22.36 -13.33
N ALA A 119 -16.60 -21.06 -13.07
CA ALA A 119 -17.03 -19.92 -13.91
C ALA A 119 -18.48 -19.98 -14.42
N LYS A 120 -19.39 -19.12 -13.88
CA LYS A 120 -20.28 -18.23 -14.68
C LYS A 120 -21.18 -17.29 -13.84
N LYS A 121 -21.19 -16.01 -14.26
CA LYS A 121 -22.34 -15.05 -14.38
C LYS A 121 -23.06 -14.57 -13.08
N ALA A 122 -23.52 -13.32 -12.93
CA ALA A 122 -23.54 -12.12 -13.79
C ALA A 122 -23.93 -10.85 -12.98
N ALA A 123 -23.51 -9.69 -13.50
CA ALA A 123 -24.27 -8.44 -13.69
C ALA A 123 -24.66 -7.51 -12.50
N LYS A 124 -23.97 -6.36 -12.45
CA LYS A 124 -24.50 -4.98 -12.22
C LYS A 124 -25.35 -4.54 -13.45
N PRO A 125 -26.01 -3.35 -13.57
CA PRO A 125 -26.27 -2.22 -12.64
C PRO A 125 -27.70 -1.58 -12.76
N LYS A 126 -27.96 -0.48 -12.00
CA LYS A 126 -28.79 0.75 -12.26
C LYS A 126 -29.50 1.15 -10.95
N SER A 127 -29.26 2.31 -10.32
CA SER A 127 -29.45 3.71 -10.71
C SER A 127 -30.90 4.10 -11.02
N GLY A 128 -31.45 5.03 -10.22
CA GLY A 128 -32.40 6.04 -10.69
C GLY A 128 -33.73 6.11 -9.94
N ALA A 129 -33.92 7.22 -9.20
CA ALA A 129 -35.11 8.09 -9.11
C ALA A 129 -35.16 8.69 -7.68
N THR A 130 -34.85 9.96 -7.38
CA THR A 130 -35.42 11.29 -7.72
C THR A 130 -36.89 11.52 -7.35
N ALA A 131 -37.11 12.71 -6.78
CA ALA A 131 -38.34 13.40 -6.39
C ALA A 131 -38.93 12.95 -5.03
N ASP A 132 -39.25 13.82 -4.06
CA ASP A 132 -39.87 15.14 -4.18
C ASP A 132 -39.43 16.12 -3.06
N SER A 133 -39.45 17.41 -3.40
CA SER A 133 -39.44 18.59 -2.52
C SER A 133 -40.92 19.03 -2.34
N PRO A 134 -41.34 20.18 -1.76
CA PRO A 134 -40.63 21.24 -1.03
C PRO A 134 -41.44 21.77 0.21
N ALA A 135 -41.06 22.99 0.67
CA ALA A 135 -41.81 23.96 1.49
C ALA A 135 -41.52 23.91 3.01
N SER A 136 -40.72 24.82 3.58
CA SER A 136 -40.87 26.29 3.73
C SER A 136 -41.36 26.65 5.13
N ALA A 137 -40.47 27.19 5.97
CA ALA A 137 -40.79 28.22 6.95
C ALA A 137 -39.52 28.97 7.41
N THR A 138 -39.34 30.15 6.80
CA THR A 138 -38.88 31.43 7.39
C THR A 138 -38.70 31.44 8.93
N LYS A 139 -37.67 32.05 9.53
CA LYS A 139 -37.40 33.51 9.51
C LYS A 139 -36.12 33.87 10.32
N ALA A 140 -35.46 34.94 9.87
CA ALA A 140 -34.65 35.93 10.63
C ALA A 140 -33.15 35.66 10.94
N THR A 141 -32.33 36.37 10.14
CA THR A 141 -30.92 36.79 10.25
C THR A 141 -30.69 37.82 11.41
N PRO A 142 -29.49 38.37 11.73
CA PRO A 142 -28.27 38.51 10.89
C PRO A 142 -26.85 38.51 11.52
N LYS A 143 -25.86 38.35 10.61
CA LYS A 143 -24.50 38.94 10.60
C LYS A 143 -23.52 38.63 11.75
N LYS A 144 -22.37 38.02 11.39
CA LYS A 144 -21.15 38.78 11.06
C LYS A 144 -20.11 37.89 10.35
N ALA A 145 -19.64 38.39 9.22
CA ALA A 145 -18.50 37.87 8.47
C ALA A 145 -17.19 38.03 9.26
N SER A 146 -16.30 37.05 9.13
CA SER A 146 -14.86 37.28 9.17
C SER A 146 -14.16 36.18 8.38
N ALA A 147 -13.80 36.53 7.16
CA ALA A 147 -12.66 35.91 6.49
C ALA A 147 -11.39 36.35 7.25
N ALA A 148 -10.62 35.39 7.76
CA ALA A 148 -9.22 35.57 8.12
C ALA A 148 -8.57 34.18 8.06
N ALA A 149 -7.90 33.88 6.96
CA ALA A 149 -6.47 34.08 6.81
C ALA A 149 -5.66 32.95 7.47
N LYS A 150 -4.89 32.27 6.60
CA LYS A 150 -3.78 31.39 6.97
C LYS A 150 -3.02 31.96 8.16
N LYS A 151 -2.96 31.20 9.26
CA LYS A 151 -1.93 31.36 10.28
C LYS A 151 -1.10 30.09 10.29
N SER A 152 -0.05 30.12 9.46
CA SER A 152 1.17 29.37 9.71
C SER A 152 1.62 29.68 11.15
N ALA A 153 1.39 28.73 12.05
CA ALA A 153 1.94 28.80 13.39
C ALA A 153 3.45 28.54 13.28
N ALA A 154 4.23 29.55 13.68
CA ALA A 154 5.66 29.46 13.94
C ALA A 154 5.96 28.30 14.92
N PRO A 155 7.18 27.73 14.89
CA PRO A 155 7.48 26.48 15.59
C PRO A 155 7.37 26.73 17.09
N LYS A 156 6.41 26.06 17.71
CA LYS A 156 6.41 25.89 19.16
C LYS A 156 7.68 25.13 19.55
N PRO A 157 8.20 25.31 20.78
CA PRO A 157 9.25 24.43 21.30
C PRO A 157 8.84 22.98 21.01
N LYS A 158 9.81 22.12 20.64
CA LYS A 158 9.57 20.69 20.42
C LYS A 158 9.08 20.11 21.75
N ASP A 159 7.79 20.18 21.95
CA ASP A 159 7.12 19.65 23.11
C ASP A 159 7.31 18.16 23.00
N LYS A 160 8.14 17.60 23.89
CA LYS A 160 8.37 16.16 24.02
C LYS A 160 7.08 15.38 24.27
N SER A 161 5.97 16.08 24.50
CA SER A 161 4.62 15.56 24.66
C SER A 161 3.79 15.49 23.37
N ASP A 162 4.28 16.02 22.25
CA ASP A 162 3.57 15.90 20.97
C ASP A 162 3.86 14.55 20.31
N LEU A 163 3.07 13.55 20.71
CA LEU A 163 3.14 12.20 20.15
C LEU A 163 2.83 12.15 18.64
N THR A 164 2.25 13.21 18.06
CA THR A 164 1.97 13.30 16.62
C THR A 164 3.22 13.54 15.77
N GLN A 165 4.36 13.83 16.41
CA GLN A 165 5.66 13.93 15.73
C GLN A 165 6.22 12.56 15.31
N ILE A 166 5.74 11.48 15.93
CA ILE A 166 6.07 10.11 15.55
C ILE A 166 5.21 9.73 14.34
N LYS A 167 5.85 9.27 13.26
CA LYS A 167 5.12 8.91 12.04
C LYS A 167 4.21 7.70 12.35
N GLY A 168 3.01 7.74 11.78
CA GLY A 168 2.01 6.69 12.05
C GLY A 168 1.23 6.84 13.37
N ILE A 169 1.64 7.70 14.31
CA ILE A 169 0.76 8.10 15.42
C ILE A 169 -0.16 9.21 14.94
N GLY A 170 -1.39 8.83 14.56
CA GLY A 170 -2.42 9.79 14.20
C GLY A 170 -2.96 10.57 15.41
N PRO A 171 -3.64 11.72 15.20
CA PRO A 171 -4.19 12.54 16.28
C PRO A 171 -5.22 11.81 17.15
N ALA A 172 -5.89 10.78 16.62
CA ALA A 172 -6.78 9.92 17.40
C ALA A 172 -6.00 8.95 18.31
N THR A 173 -4.89 8.40 17.83
CA THR A 173 -4.02 7.51 18.62
C THR A 173 -3.25 8.31 19.67
N ALA A 174 -2.72 9.49 19.31
CA ALA A 174 -2.07 10.39 20.25
C ALA A 174 -2.98 10.77 21.43
N LYS A 175 -4.27 11.07 21.17
CA LYS A 175 -5.26 11.32 22.23
C LYS A 175 -5.44 10.10 23.14
N LYS A 176 -5.61 8.90 22.56
CA LYS A 176 -5.78 7.67 23.34
C LYS A 176 -4.52 7.27 24.12
N MET A 177 -3.34 7.56 23.60
CA MET A 177 -2.06 7.35 24.29
C MET A 177 -1.91 8.33 25.46
N ASN A 178 -2.25 9.61 25.26
CA ASN A 178 -2.29 10.60 26.33
C ASN A 178 -3.31 10.23 27.42
N GLU A 179 -4.48 9.72 27.04
CA GLU A 179 -5.51 9.21 27.96
C GLU A 179 -5.05 7.94 28.70
N ALA A 180 -4.25 7.08 28.07
CA ALA A 180 -3.60 5.94 28.72
C ALA A 180 -2.43 6.37 29.64
N GLY A 181 -2.06 7.65 29.65
CA GLY A 181 -0.99 8.21 30.47
C GLY A 181 0.39 8.19 29.82
N ILE A 182 0.49 7.76 28.56
CA ILE A 182 1.70 7.90 27.75
C ILE A 182 1.66 9.30 27.17
N THR A 183 2.42 10.22 27.75
CA THR A 183 2.36 11.66 27.44
C THR A 183 3.67 12.19 26.88
N SER A 184 4.68 11.32 26.66
CA SER A 184 5.97 11.72 26.13
C SER A 184 6.49 10.78 25.05
N VAL A 185 7.15 11.35 24.04
CA VAL A 185 7.88 10.63 22.98
C VAL A 185 8.96 9.73 23.61
N ASP A 186 9.60 10.18 24.71
CA ASP A 186 10.58 9.40 25.50
C ASP A 186 10.01 8.06 26.01
N GLN A 187 8.75 8.03 26.44
CA GLN A 187 8.07 6.83 26.94
C GLN A 187 7.72 5.84 25.82
N ILE A 188 7.61 6.31 24.58
CA ILE A 188 7.35 5.46 23.41
C ILE A 188 8.67 4.88 22.88
N ALA A 189 9.76 5.65 22.97
CA ALA A 189 11.10 5.22 22.58
C ALA A 189 11.69 4.19 23.54
N ASN A 190 11.53 4.41 24.84
CA ASN A 190 11.96 3.51 25.91
C ASN A 190 10.75 3.19 26.82
N PRO A 191 9.85 2.29 26.40
CA PRO A 191 8.68 1.95 27.19
C PRO A 191 9.08 1.22 28.48
N SER A 192 8.58 1.71 29.61
CA SER A 192 8.58 0.96 30.87
C SER A 192 7.56 -0.19 30.79
N ALA A 193 7.62 -1.18 31.69
CA ALA A 193 6.72 -2.34 31.66
C ALA A 193 5.22 -1.94 31.64
N GLU A 194 4.85 -0.91 32.39
CA GLU A 194 3.49 -0.37 32.42
C GLU A 194 3.10 0.34 31.12
N ASP A 195 4.03 1.06 30.49
CA ASP A 195 3.80 1.74 29.22
C ASP A 195 3.71 0.71 28.09
N GLN A 196 4.48 -0.37 28.16
CA GLN A 196 4.43 -1.45 27.18
C GLN A 196 3.06 -2.15 27.16
N GLU A 197 2.44 -2.39 28.31
CA GLU A 197 1.07 -2.95 28.38
C GLU A 197 0.03 -2.00 27.77
N LYS A 198 0.13 -0.71 28.09
CA LYS A 198 -0.74 0.33 27.53
C LYS A 198 -0.54 0.50 26.02
N LEU A 199 0.71 0.40 25.56
CA LEU A 199 1.08 0.40 24.14
C LEU A 199 0.55 -0.86 23.44
N GLN A 200 0.62 -2.04 24.05
CA GLN A 200 0.12 -3.29 23.47
C GLN A 200 -1.40 -3.25 23.18
N ALA A 201 -2.17 -2.46 23.94
CA ALA A 201 -3.57 -2.19 23.62
C ALA A 201 -3.75 -1.46 22.26
N PHE A 202 -2.70 -0.81 21.76
CA PHE A 202 -2.61 -0.17 20.44
C PHE A 202 -1.88 -1.01 19.39
N SER A 203 -1.57 -2.30 19.66
CA SER A 203 -0.93 -3.21 18.71
C SER A 203 -1.69 -3.38 17.39
N SER A 204 -3.01 -3.15 17.40
CA SER A 204 -3.86 -3.16 16.20
C SER A 204 -3.78 -1.87 15.36
N VAL A 205 -3.10 -0.83 15.85
CA VAL A 205 -2.89 0.41 15.09
C VAL A 205 -1.82 0.16 14.03
N LYS A 206 -2.15 0.51 12.78
CA LYS A 206 -1.22 0.37 11.66
C LYS A 206 0.02 1.24 11.90
N GLY A 207 1.19 0.61 11.93
CA GLY A 207 2.46 1.29 12.25
C GLY A 207 2.89 1.20 13.71
N PHE A 208 2.17 0.47 14.57
CA PHE A 208 2.54 0.30 15.98
C PHE A 208 3.99 -0.18 16.19
N SER A 209 4.45 -1.12 15.36
CA SER A 209 5.82 -1.63 15.42
C SER A 209 6.90 -0.59 15.08
N THR A 210 6.55 0.50 14.38
CA THR A 210 7.49 1.57 14.03
C THR A 210 7.44 2.74 14.99
N PHE A 211 6.47 2.79 15.93
CA PHE A 211 6.32 3.92 16.85
C PHE A 211 7.52 4.09 17.76
N SER A 212 8.08 2.99 18.30
CA SER A 212 9.28 3.07 19.14
C SER A 212 10.53 3.48 18.37
N ASP A 213 10.70 2.99 17.13
CA ASP A 213 11.85 3.34 16.29
C ASP A 213 11.80 4.79 15.80
N GLU A 214 10.61 5.31 15.56
CA GLU A 214 10.43 6.69 15.16
C GLU A 214 10.43 7.65 16.35
N ALA A 215 9.93 7.23 17.51
CA ALA A 215 10.11 7.97 18.75
C ALA A 215 11.60 8.17 19.07
N LYS A 216 12.42 7.11 18.92
CA LYS A 216 13.89 7.20 19.06
C LYS A 216 14.57 8.15 18.06
N LYS A 217 13.92 8.48 16.93
CA LYS A 217 14.46 9.44 15.94
C LYS A 217 14.07 10.88 16.25
N VAL A 218 13.04 11.09 17.07
CA VAL A 218 12.49 12.40 17.39
C VAL A 218 13.08 12.96 18.70
N ILE A 219 13.55 12.07 19.58
CA ILE A 219 14.32 12.39 20.81
C ILE A 219 15.76 12.72 20.45
#